data_AF-A0AAV3FIR2-F1
#
_entry.id   AF-A0AAV3FIR2-F1
#
_cell.length_a   1.000
_cell.length_b   1.000
_cell.length_c   1.000
_cell.angle_alpha   90.00
_cell.angle_beta   90.00
_cell.angle_gamma   90.00
#
_symmetry.space_group_name_H-M   'P 1'
#
loop_
_entity.id
_entity.type
_entity.pdbx_description
1 polymer ?
#
loop_
_entity_poly.entity_id
_entity_poly.type
_entity_poly.pdbx_seq_one_letter_code
_entity_poly.pdbx_strand_id
1 'polypeptide(L)'
;MINAATDREGRVTADNPFRTTDGVFVLCQMGPNGMSDAAGKLFEAFFWDMTDSRLRFRIRRADNHEWVNDQQPVRVYWVAFKQQS
;
A
#
# COMPACT_ATOMS: atom_id res chain seq x y z
N MET A 1 0.24 -5.80 8.21
CA MET A 1 1.50 -5.32 7.60
C MET A 1 1.75 -6.13 6.35
N ILE A 2 2.07 -5.49 5.22
CA ILE A 2 2.57 -6.14 4.01
C ILE A 2 4.10 -6.05 4.04
N ASN A 3 4.78 -7.16 3.76
CA ASN A 3 6.24 -7.21 3.59
C ASN A 3 6.52 -8.00 2.30
N ALA A 4 6.58 -7.30 1.17
CA ALA A 4 6.63 -7.90 -0.16
C ALA A 4 7.26 -6.94 -1.18
N ALA A 5 7.64 -7.44 -2.35
CA ALA A 5 7.99 -6.58 -3.48
C ALA A 5 6.74 -6.00 -4.16
N THR A 6 6.86 -4.79 -4.71
CA THR A 6 5.87 -4.28 -5.66
C THR A 6 5.81 -5.14 -6.92
N ASP A 7 4.66 -5.10 -7.60
CA ASP A 7 4.57 -5.54 -9.00
C ASP A 7 5.26 -4.52 -9.94
N ARG A 8 5.21 -4.79 -11.25
CA ARG A 8 5.82 -3.92 -12.28
C ARG A 8 5.14 -2.55 -12.42
N GLU A 9 4.04 -2.31 -11.72
CA GLU A 9 3.33 -1.04 -11.71
C GLU A 9 3.47 -0.31 -10.36
N GLY A 10 4.37 -0.78 -9.50
CA GLY A 10 4.63 -0.20 -8.18
C GLY A 10 3.50 -0.48 -7.18
N ARG A 11 2.71 -1.55 -7.36
CA ARG A 11 1.60 -1.88 -6.47
C ARG A 11 1.91 -3.03 -5.53
N VAL A 12 1.27 -3.01 -4.36
CA VAL A 12 1.22 -4.14 -3.43
C VAL A 12 -0.21 -4.46 -3.04
N THR A 13 -0.45 -5.73 -2.71
CA THR A 13 -1.79 -6.25 -2.43
C THR A 13 -1.84 -6.86 -1.02
N ALA A 14 -2.97 -6.70 -0.35
CA ALA A 14 -3.37 -7.46 0.82
C ALA A 14 -4.79 -8.02 0.63
N ASP A 15 -5.13 -9.06 1.36
CA ASP A 15 -6.50 -9.57 1.39
C ASP A 15 -7.45 -8.54 2.02
N ASN A 16 -8.66 -8.44 1.49
CA ASN A 16 -9.72 -7.64 2.10
C ASN A 16 -10.39 -8.44 3.24
N PRO A 17 -10.22 -8.06 4.51
CA PRO A 17 -10.76 -8.82 5.63
C PRO A 17 -12.29 -8.74 5.74
N PHE A 18 -12.93 -7.73 5.12
CA PHE A 18 -14.37 -7.50 5.25
C PHE A 18 -15.21 -8.21 4.20
N ARG A 19 -14.58 -8.76 3.16
CA ARG A 19 -15.26 -9.39 2.01
C ARG A 19 -16.35 -8.52 1.36
N THR A 20 -16.16 -7.21 1.39
CA THR A 20 -17.03 -6.20 0.78
C THR A 20 -16.25 -4.90 0.58
N THR A 21 -16.73 -4.06 -0.34
CA THR A 21 -16.24 -2.69 -0.52
C THR A 21 -17.09 -1.66 0.23
N ASP A 22 -18.29 -2.03 0.65
CA ASP A 22 -19.29 -1.08 1.12
C ASP A 22 -18.99 -0.63 2.55
N GLY A 23 -18.90 0.71 2.72
CA GLY A 23 -18.62 1.33 4.01
C GLY A 23 -17.23 1.02 4.57
N VAL A 24 -16.28 0.60 3.73
CA VAL A 24 -14.90 0.30 4.14
C VAL A 24 -13.98 1.46 3.81
N PHE A 25 -13.27 1.95 4.82
CA PHE A 25 -12.25 3.00 4.71
C PHE A 25 -10.87 2.42 4.98
N VAL A 26 -9.88 2.81 4.19
CA VAL A 26 -8.53 2.25 4.25
C VAL A 26 -7.51 3.38 4.42
N LEU A 27 -6.62 3.20 5.39
CA LEU A 27 -5.46 4.06 5.61
C LEU A 27 -4.19 3.22 5.46
N CYS A 28 -3.12 3.83 4.97
CA CYS A 28 -1.81 3.17 4.84
C CYS A 28 -0.65 4.13 5.09
N GLN A 29 0.48 3.56 5.46
CA GLN A 29 1.73 4.26 5.67
C GLN A 29 2.91 3.35 5.30
N MET A 30 3.98 3.94 4.77
CA MET A 30 5.24 3.24 4.58
C MET A 30 5.89 2.92 5.92
N GLY A 31 6.34 1.67 6.08
CA GLY A 31 7.11 1.25 7.24
C GLY A 31 8.60 1.54 7.10
N PRO A 32 9.34 1.67 8.23
CA PRO A 32 10.78 1.81 8.22
C PRO A 32 11.40 0.47 7.78
N ASN A 33 11.65 0.45 6.48
CA ASN A 33 12.75 -0.17 5.77
C ASN A 33 12.85 -1.66 5.43
N GLY A 34 13.03 -1.84 4.11
CA GLY A 34 13.56 -2.97 3.34
C GLY A 34 13.99 -2.55 1.91
N MET A 35 13.98 -1.25 1.59
CA MET A 35 14.34 -0.65 0.29
C MET A 35 15.74 -0.02 0.31
N SER A 36 16.29 0.27 -0.88
CA SER A 36 17.57 0.97 -1.10
C SER A 36 17.72 2.32 -0.37
N ASP A 37 16.61 2.97 -0.01
CA ASP A 37 16.60 4.11 0.92
C ASP A 37 16.42 3.60 2.35
N ALA A 38 17.48 3.63 3.15
CA ALA A 38 17.56 3.14 4.53
C ALA A 38 16.56 3.79 5.52
N ALA A 39 16.03 4.98 5.19
CA ALA A 39 15.26 5.79 6.13
C ALA A 39 13.74 5.77 5.89
N GLY A 40 13.26 5.12 4.83
CA GLY A 40 11.84 5.08 4.47
C GLY A 40 11.25 6.46 4.16
N LYS A 41 12.08 7.42 3.75
CA LYS A 41 11.70 8.82 3.52
C LYS A 41 11.42 9.12 2.06
N LEU A 42 12.00 8.34 1.14
CA LEU A 42 11.83 8.53 -0.30
C LEU A 42 10.52 7.99 -0.84
N PHE A 43 9.72 7.27 -0.05
CA PHE A 43 8.52 6.60 -0.57
C PHE A 43 7.30 6.81 0.31
N GLU A 44 6.15 6.87 -0.34
CA GLU A 44 4.82 7.00 0.24
C GLU A 44 3.91 5.89 -0.30
N ALA A 45 2.99 5.40 0.53
CA ALA A 45 1.99 4.41 0.16
C ALA A 45 0.62 5.08 0.08
N PHE A 46 -0.10 4.82 -1.01
CA PHE A 46 -1.46 5.29 -1.23
C PHE A 46 -2.40 4.11 -1.42
N PHE A 47 -3.59 4.18 -0.82
CA PHE A 47 -4.67 3.27 -1.20
C PHE A 47 -5.06 3.57 -2.66
N TRP A 48 -5.14 2.52 -3.48
CA TRP A 48 -5.40 2.63 -4.90
C TRP A 48 -6.79 2.13 -5.26
N ASP A 49 -7.10 0.88 -4.91
CA ASP A 49 -8.44 0.32 -5.05
C ASP A 49 -8.69 -0.87 -4.13
N MET A 50 -9.94 -1.32 -4.11
CA MET A 50 -10.40 -2.45 -3.33
C MET A 50 -11.44 -3.23 -4.13
N THR A 51 -11.48 -4.53 -3.87
CA THR A 51 -12.52 -5.47 -4.30
C THR A 51 -13.01 -6.22 -3.06
N ASP A 52 -13.98 -7.11 -3.21
CA ASP A 52 -14.38 -8.03 -2.15
C ASP A 52 -13.22 -8.87 -1.60
N SER A 53 -12.23 -9.20 -2.43
CA SER A 53 -11.15 -10.13 -2.07
C SER A 53 -9.83 -9.46 -1.71
N ARG A 54 -9.56 -8.25 -2.22
CA ARG A 54 -8.26 -7.59 -2.05
C ARG A 54 -8.32 -6.08 -1.86
N LEU A 55 -7.30 -5.55 -1.18
CA LEU A 55 -6.90 -4.15 -1.11
C LEU A 55 -5.62 -3.96 -1.91
N ARG A 56 -5.57 -2.95 -2.79
CA ARG A 56 -4.36 -2.56 -3.53
C ARG A 56 -3.87 -1.20 -3.09
N PHE A 57 -2.55 -1.12 -2.94
CA PHE A 57 -1.83 0.10 -2.60
C PHE A 57 -0.81 0.39 -3.70
N ARG A 58 -0.56 1.67 -3.97
CA ARG A 58 0.42 2.11 -4.97
C ARG A 58 1.49 2.98 -4.31
N ILE A 59 2.73 2.74 -4.69
CA ILE A 59 3.90 3.39 -4.10
C ILE A 59 4.33 4.56 -4.99
N ARG A 60 4.54 5.71 -4.36
CA ARG A 60 5.03 6.92 -4.99
C ARG A 60 6.33 7.33 -4.33
N ARG A 61 7.20 7.97 -5.09
CA ARG A 61 8.37 8.64 -4.56
C ARG A 61 8.00 9.98 -3.92
N ALA A 62 8.53 10.28 -2.76
CA ALA A 62 8.28 11.52 -2.03
C ALA A 62 9.11 12.70 -2.57
N ASP A 63 10.26 12.43 -3.20
CA ASP A 63 11.19 13.45 -3.68
C ASP A 63 10.77 14.07 -5.02
N ASN A 64 10.28 13.25 -5.95
CA ASN A 64 9.89 13.69 -7.29
C ASN A 64 8.40 13.44 -7.62
N HIS A 65 7.64 12.87 -6.69
CA HIS A 65 6.21 12.53 -6.86
C HIS A 65 5.90 11.56 -8.01
N GLU A 66 6.90 10.89 -8.56
CA GLU A 66 6.68 9.87 -9.59
C GLU A 66 6.21 8.56 -8.97
N TRP A 67 5.36 7.84 -9.71
CA TRP A 67 4.93 6.50 -9.33
C TRP A 67 6.06 5.51 -9.56
N VAL A 68 6.25 4.60 -8.61
CA VAL A 68 7.13 3.44 -8.80
C VAL A 68 6.58 2.61 -9.97
N ASN A 69 7.46 2.24 -10.89
CA ASN A 69 7.13 1.48 -12.11
C ASN A 69 8.07 0.27 -12.30
N ASP A 70 8.66 -0.18 -11.21
CA ASP A 70 9.57 -1.31 -11.12
C ASP A 70 9.31 -2.11 -9.83
N GLN A 71 9.97 -3.26 -9.69
CA GLN A 71 9.85 -4.09 -8.49
C GLN A 71 10.78 -3.57 -7.39
N GLN A 72 10.20 -3.14 -6.28
CA GLN A 72 10.90 -2.61 -5.12
C GLN A 72 10.42 -3.34 -3.85
N PRO A 73 11.33 -3.80 -2.98
CA PRO A 73 10.97 -4.48 -1.74
C PRO A 73 10.38 -3.51 -0.71
N VAL A 74 9.07 -3.54 -0.46
CA VAL A 74 8.39 -2.57 0.42
C VAL A 74 7.82 -3.18 1.70
N ARG A 75 7.68 -2.33 2.71
CA ARG A 75 6.88 -2.60 3.91
C ARG A 75 5.76 -1.56 4.00
N VAL A 76 4.52 -2.02 3.97
CA VAL A 76 3.33 -1.15 4.10
C VAL A 76 2.56 -1.54 5.34
N TYR A 77 2.43 -0.59 6.27
CA TYR A 77 1.42 -0.66 7.32
C TYR A 77 0.11 -0.15 6.75
N TRP A 78 -0.97 -0.85 7.06
CA TRP A 78 -2.30 -0.45 6.64
C TRP A 78 -3.29 -0.86 7.72
N VAL A 79 -4.39 -0.13 7.75
CA VAL A 79 -5.55 -0.42 8.57
C VAL A 79 -6.80 -0.14 7.75
N ALA A 80 -7.82 -0.96 7.95
CA ALA A 80 -9.11 -0.75 7.32
C ALA A 80 -10.21 -0.81 8.38
N PHE A 81 -11.21 0.05 8.24
CA PHE A 81 -12.34 0.16 9.15
C PHE A 81 -13.63 -0.01 8.35
N LYS A 82 -14.57 -0.78 8.89
CA LYS A 82 -15.92 -0.88 8.33
C LYS A 82 -16.88 -0.06 9.17
N GLN A 83 -17.55 0.90 8.56
CA GLN A 83 -18.61 1.64 9.21
C GLN A 83 -19.74 0.66 9.58
N GLN A 84 -20.09 0.61 10.86
CA GLN A 84 -21.27 -0.09 11.32
C GLN A 84 -22.48 0.82 11.12
N SER A 85 -23.52 0.26 10.49
CA SER A 85 -24.84 0.88 10.34
C SER A 85 -25.66 0.65 11.59
#